data_AF-A0A7R9TJ94-F1
#
_entry.id   AF-A0A7R9TJ94-F1
#
_cell.length_a   1.000
_cell.length_b   1.000
_cell.length_c   1.000
_cell.angle_alpha   90.00
_cell.angle_beta   90.00
_cell.angle_gamma   90.00
#
_symmetry.space_group_name_H-M   'P 1'
#
loop_
_entity.id
_entity.type
_entity.pdbx_description
1 polymer ?
#
loop_
_entity_poly.entity_id
_entity_poly.type
_entity_poly.pdbx_seq_one_letter_code
_entity_poly.pdbx_strand_id
1 'polypeptide(L)'
;GEAALVLHVANQRAAQSGRSGSCEVRVTRGAEVLWKDSVSSTAISVAGNARVAAIACQDGSLHCYTAAGGRRLTCPLMLGAPVTMLRFARKGNELTLLTLTSAGRLRVIDLKAMRTTADVEVSSLLGEEGVGVIDASLSRTGVPTITLSSRRVYALHAGVGCWQRVVDAQAFEHSSFASVLAPAADAEGADAREVGALEAGARGGKSPQLRRALLGTSAKKHQEETTRHLETLMAAALSMDSPAEYK
;
A
#
# COMPACT_ATOMS: atom_id res chain seq x y z
N GLY A 1 -25.89 -14.97 -6.42
CA GLY A 1 -24.50 -14.47 -6.35
C GLY A 1 -24.26 -13.61 -7.57
N GLU A 2 -24.19 -12.30 -7.39
CA GLU A 2 -23.98 -11.35 -8.49
C GLU A 2 -22.52 -11.40 -8.96
N ALA A 3 -22.27 -11.27 -10.27
CA ALA A 3 -20.92 -11.29 -10.80
C ALA A 3 -20.11 -10.06 -10.33
N ALA A 4 -18.81 -10.25 -10.09
CA ALA A 4 -17.91 -9.17 -9.70
C ALA A 4 -17.74 -8.12 -10.81
N LEU A 5 -17.47 -6.87 -10.42
CA LEU A 5 -17.08 -5.82 -11.34
C LEU A 5 -15.63 -6.01 -11.79
N VAL A 6 -15.36 -5.85 -13.08
CA VAL A 6 -14.01 -5.95 -13.65
C VAL A 6 -13.69 -4.68 -14.42
N LEU A 7 -12.64 -3.97 -14.00
CA LEU A 7 -12.09 -2.82 -14.72
C LEU A 7 -11.09 -3.30 -15.77
N HIS A 8 -11.31 -2.93 -17.03
CA HIS A 8 -10.41 -3.20 -18.14
C HIS A 8 -9.88 -1.87 -18.66
N VAL A 9 -8.57 -1.82 -18.92
CA VAL A 9 -7.92 -0.66 -19.54
C VAL A 9 -7.04 -1.14 -20.69
N ALA A 10 -7.24 -0.53 -21.85
CA ALA A 10 -6.51 -0.85 -23.07
C ALA A 10 -5.80 0.40 -23.58
N ASN A 11 -4.47 0.41 -23.49
CA ASN A 11 -3.66 1.48 -24.06
C ASN A 11 -3.58 1.36 -25.58
N GLN A 12 -3.78 2.47 -26.26
CA GLN A 12 -3.64 2.57 -27.71
C GLN A 12 -2.25 3.14 -28.03
N ARG A 13 -1.58 2.54 -29.01
CA ARG A 13 -0.29 3.06 -29.51
C ARG A 13 -0.54 4.39 -30.21
N ALA A 14 0.29 5.38 -29.91
CA ALA A 14 0.29 6.64 -30.65
C ALA A 14 0.54 6.36 -32.13
N ALA A 15 -0.40 6.75 -32.99
CA ALA A 15 -0.34 6.48 -34.44
C ALA A 15 0.76 7.27 -35.17
N GLN A 16 1.34 8.30 -34.54
CA GLN A 16 2.34 9.21 -35.11
C GLN A 16 3.33 9.66 -34.03
N SER A 17 4.59 9.89 -34.40
CA SER A 17 5.61 10.43 -33.50
C SER A 17 5.17 11.80 -32.97
N GLY A 18 5.01 11.93 -31.66
CA GLY A 18 4.67 13.20 -31.00
C GLY A 18 3.24 13.29 -30.45
N ARG A 19 2.36 12.30 -30.66
CA ARG A 19 1.09 12.20 -29.91
C ARG A 19 1.30 11.49 -28.58
N SER A 20 0.80 12.08 -27.49
CA SER A 20 0.57 11.38 -26.23
C SER A 20 -0.33 10.17 -26.49
N GLY A 21 -0.03 9.02 -25.89
CA GLY A 21 -0.89 7.83 -26.01
C GLY A 21 -2.30 8.10 -25.45
N SER A 22 -3.23 7.20 -25.70
CA SER A 22 -4.59 7.23 -25.13
C SER A 22 -4.92 5.85 -24.56
N CYS A 23 -5.96 5.78 -23.73
CA CYS A 23 -6.49 4.50 -23.28
C CYS A 23 -8.02 4.46 -23.32
N GLU A 24 -8.54 3.29 -23.68
CA GLU A 24 -9.96 2.95 -23.50
C GLU A 24 -10.12 2.31 -22.12
N VAL A 25 -11.14 2.76 -21.42
CA VAL A 25 -11.52 2.28 -20.10
C VAL A 25 -12.90 1.65 -20.22
N ARG A 26 -13.09 0.47 -19.63
CA ARG A 26 -14.42 -0.13 -19.53
C ARG A 26 -14.57 -0.93 -18.25
N VAL A 27 -15.78 -0.94 -17.70
CA VAL A 27 -16.13 -1.84 -16.60
C VAL A 27 -17.19 -2.83 -17.06
N THR A 28 -17.01 -4.10 -16.67
CA THR A 28 -17.96 -5.17 -16.96
C THR A 28 -18.48 -5.82 -15.70
N ARG A 29 -19.67 -6.43 -15.81
CA ARG A 29 -20.24 -7.35 -14.83
C ARG A 29 -20.57 -8.66 -15.56
N GLY A 30 -19.77 -9.70 -15.32
CA GLY A 30 -19.81 -10.89 -16.18
C GLY A 30 -19.49 -10.50 -17.64
N ALA A 31 -20.39 -10.83 -18.56
CA ALA A 31 -20.26 -10.49 -19.99
C ALA A 31 -20.80 -9.10 -20.35
N GLU A 32 -21.56 -8.45 -19.47
CA GLU A 32 -22.19 -7.15 -19.73
C GLU A 32 -21.18 -6.02 -19.57
N VAL A 33 -21.10 -5.12 -20.55
CA VAL A 33 -20.34 -3.86 -20.44
C VAL A 33 -21.24 -2.82 -19.81
N LEU A 34 -20.92 -2.39 -18.59
CA LEU A 34 -21.70 -1.38 -17.87
C LEU A 34 -21.45 0.02 -18.44
N TRP A 35 -20.19 0.33 -18.73
CA TRP A 35 -19.80 1.62 -19.31
C TRP A 35 -18.41 1.56 -19.97
N LYS A 36 -18.16 2.56 -20.80
CA LYS A 36 -16.88 2.83 -21.44
C LYS A 36 -16.53 4.32 -21.39
N ASP A 37 -15.26 4.64 -21.33
CA ASP A 37 -14.72 5.99 -21.46
C ASP A 37 -13.38 5.98 -22.20
N SER A 38 -12.94 7.13 -22.67
CA SER A 38 -11.63 7.33 -23.30
C SER A 38 -10.85 8.40 -22.55
N VAL A 39 -9.57 8.11 -22.27
CA VAL A 39 -8.64 9.04 -21.62
C VAL A 39 -7.50 9.34 -22.58
N SER A 40 -7.18 10.63 -22.73
CA SER A 40 -6.16 11.14 -23.65
C SER A 40 -4.73 11.02 -23.11
N SER A 41 -4.44 9.93 -22.40
CA SER A 41 -3.12 9.63 -21.86
C SER A 41 -3.00 8.11 -21.65
N THR A 42 -1.79 7.58 -21.78
CA THR A 42 -1.50 6.16 -21.52
C THR A 42 -1.72 5.85 -20.04
N ALA A 43 -2.56 4.86 -19.72
CA ALA A 43 -2.69 4.39 -18.35
C ALA A 43 -1.46 3.59 -17.92
N ILE A 44 -0.94 3.88 -16.74
CA ILE A 44 0.25 3.21 -16.16
C ILE A 44 -0.06 2.48 -14.86
N SER A 45 -1.15 2.84 -14.18
CA SER A 45 -1.60 2.18 -12.96
C SER A 45 -3.11 2.28 -12.84
N VAL A 46 -3.74 1.23 -12.33
CA VAL A 46 -5.20 1.16 -12.14
C VAL A 46 -5.51 0.53 -10.79
N ALA A 47 -6.59 0.98 -10.17
CA ALA A 47 -7.10 0.40 -8.93
C ALA A 47 -8.63 0.49 -8.94
N GLY A 48 -9.30 -0.41 -8.22
CA GLY A 48 -10.75 -0.35 -8.10
C GLY A 48 -11.30 -1.23 -6.99
N ASN A 49 -12.52 -0.94 -6.58
CA ASN A 49 -13.33 -1.74 -5.68
C ASN A 49 -14.80 -1.71 -6.16
N ALA A 50 -15.73 -2.21 -5.34
CA ALA A 50 -17.15 -2.26 -5.71
C ALA A 50 -17.80 -0.88 -5.91
N ARG A 51 -17.19 0.21 -5.41
CA ARG A 51 -17.76 1.57 -5.41
C ARG A 51 -17.06 2.50 -6.38
N VAL A 52 -15.73 2.40 -6.50
CA VAL A 52 -14.91 3.33 -7.27
C VAL A 52 -13.83 2.63 -8.09
N ALA A 53 -13.43 3.29 -9.18
CA ALA A 53 -12.30 2.92 -10.02
C ALA A 53 -11.40 4.15 -10.21
N ALA A 54 -10.09 3.93 -10.25
CA ALA A 54 -9.09 4.97 -10.45
C ALA A 54 -8.06 4.53 -11.49
N ILE A 55 -7.65 5.48 -12.32
CA ILE A 55 -6.68 5.29 -13.40
C ILE A 55 -5.68 6.41 -13.31
N ALA A 56 -4.41 6.04 -13.12
CA ALA A 56 -3.31 6.97 -13.19
C ALA A 56 -2.58 6.81 -14.51
N CYS A 57 -2.24 7.94 -15.11
CA CYS A 57 -1.71 8.01 -16.45
C CYS A 57 -0.27 8.53 -16.49
N GLN A 58 0.40 8.33 -17.62
CA GLN A 58 1.81 8.65 -17.82
C GLN A 58 2.13 10.14 -17.73
N ASP A 59 1.17 11.01 -18.02
CA ASP A 59 1.27 12.47 -17.85
C ASP A 59 1.06 12.95 -16.40
N GLY A 60 0.90 12.02 -15.46
CA GLY A 60 0.65 12.34 -14.05
C GLY A 60 -0.80 12.73 -13.75
N SER A 61 -1.72 12.56 -14.70
CA SER A 61 -3.15 12.71 -14.46
C SER A 61 -3.74 11.50 -13.73
N LEU A 62 -4.68 11.76 -12.82
CA LEU A 62 -5.46 10.76 -12.12
C LEU A 62 -6.95 10.95 -12.40
N HIS A 63 -7.59 9.90 -12.89
CA HIS A 63 -9.00 9.84 -13.24
C HIS A 63 -9.73 8.91 -12.26
N CYS A 64 -10.84 9.38 -11.68
CA CYS A 64 -11.63 8.59 -10.72
C CYS A 64 -13.09 8.51 -11.18
N TYR A 65 -13.67 7.32 -11.07
CA TYR A 65 -15.00 6.97 -11.55
C TYR A 65 -15.81 6.24 -10.48
N THR A 66 -17.14 6.35 -10.54
CA THR A 66 -18.02 5.38 -9.89
C THR A 66 -17.87 4.02 -10.60
N ALA A 67 -17.66 2.95 -9.84
CA ALA A 67 -17.32 1.64 -10.41
C ALA A 67 -18.42 1.08 -11.32
N ALA A 68 -19.66 1.06 -10.85
CA ALA A 68 -20.78 0.54 -11.63
C ALA A 68 -21.35 1.56 -12.65
N GLY A 69 -21.32 2.86 -12.32
CA GLY A 69 -22.01 3.90 -13.10
C GLY A 69 -21.13 4.67 -14.09
N GLY A 70 -19.80 4.54 -14.02
CA GLY A 70 -18.87 5.20 -14.95
C GLY A 70 -18.86 6.73 -14.87
N ARG A 71 -19.47 7.33 -13.85
CA ARG A 71 -19.47 8.78 -13.69
C ARG A 71 -18.14 9.22 -13.09
N ARG A 72 -17.51 10.22 -13.70
CA ARG A 72 -16.32 10.85 -13.13
C ARG A 72 -16.67 11.51 -11.79
N LEU A 73 -15.86 11.24 -10.77
CA LEU A 73 -16.02 11.82 -9.43
C LEU A 73 -15.53 13.28 -9.37
N THR A 74 -14.57 13.63 -10.22
CA THR A 74 -13.92 14.94 -10.31
C THR A 74 -13.34 15.16 -11.72
N CYS A 75 -12.98 16.40 -12.05
CA CYS A 75 -12.01 16.66 -13.11
C CYS A 75 -10.70 15.91 -12.83
N PRO A 76 -9.90 15.57 -13.87
CA PRO A 76 -8.62 14.88 -13.68
C PRO A 76 -7.72 15.62 -12.69
N LEU A 77 -7.19 14.89 -11.72
CA LEU A 77 -6.27 15.46 -10.74
C LEU A 77 -4.85 15.39 -11.29
N MET A 78 -4.17 16.53 -11.38
CA MET A 78 -2.79 16.60 -11.85
C MET A 78 -1.84 16.40 -10.67
N LEU A 79 -1.19 15.23 -10.59
CA LEU A 79 -0.36 14.87 -9.44
C LEU A 79 1.10 15.36 -9.55
N GLY A 80 1.47 15.91 -10.71
CA GLY A 80 2.78 16.49 -11.00
C GLY A 80 3.84 15.49 -11.47
N ALA A 81 3.59 14.19 -11.32
CA ALA A 81 4.46 13.11 -11.79
C ALA A 81 3.64 11.81 -11.98
N PRO A 82 4.11 10.87 -12.82
CA PRO A 82 3.52 9.54 -12.98
C PRO A 82 3.30 8.83 -11.63
N VAL A 83 2.14 8.18 -11.45
CA VAL A 83 1.87 7.37 -10.24
C VAL A 83 2.47 5.98 -10.40
N THR A 84 3.33 5.60 -9.46
CA THR A 84 3.97 4.28 -9.40
C THR A 84 3.17 3.29 -8.55
N MET A 85 2.51 3.76 -7.48
CA MET A 85 1.62 2.93 -6.66
C MET A 85 0.26 3.61 -6.48
N LEU A 86 -0.81 2.87 -6.76
CA LEU A 86 -2.20 3.32 -6.66
C LEU A 86 -3.00 2.26 -5.90
N ARG A 87 -3.56 2.60 -4.74
CA ARG A 87 -4.27 1.64 -3.87
C ARG A 87 -5.48 2.29 -3.20
N PHE A 88 -6.63 1.62 -3.25
CA PHE A 88 -7.75 1.98 -2.37
C PHE A 88 -7.53 1.40 -0.97
N ALA A 89 -8.07 2.09 0.03
CA ALA A 89 -8.14 1.53 1.38
C ALA A 89 -9.04 0.29 1.39
N ARG A 90 -8.88 -0.54 2.43
CA ARG A 90 -9.68 -1.73 2.66
C ARG A 90 -11.11 -1.38 3.10
N LYS A 91 -11.91 -2.41 3.36
CA LYS A 91 -13.33 -2.33 3.75
C LYS A 91 -13.53 -1.31 4.89
N GLY A 92 -14.56 -0.47 4.76
CA GLY A 92 -14.87 0.60 5.72
C GLY A 92 -14.39 1.99 5.29
N ASN A 93 -13.37 2.08 4.41
CA ASN A 93 -12.89 3.37 3.89
C ASN A 93 -12.62 3.33 2.37
N GLU A 94 -13.49 2.65 1.63
CA GLU A 94 -13.33 2.31 0.20
C GLU A 94 -13.19 3.52 -0.74
N LEU A 95 -13.49 4.73 -0.28
CA LEU A 95 -13.35 5.99 -1.03
C LEU A 95 -12.02 6.70 -0.76
N THR A 96 -11.17 6.14 0.10
CA THR A 96 -9.82 6.66 0.35
C THR A 96 -8.82 6.01 -0.59
N LEU A 97 -8.03 6.84 -1.25
CA LEU A 97 -7.07 6.47 -2.27
C LEU A 97 -5.66 6.89 -1.85
N LEU A 98 -4.72 5.95 -1.87
CA LEU A 98 -3.29 6.23 -1.77
C LEU A 98 -2.68 6.32 -3.17
N THR A 99 -1.86 7.35 -3.37
CA THR A 99 -1.01 7.53 -4.54
C THR A 99 0.43 7.73 -4.10
N LEU A 100 1.37 7.03 -4.73
CA LEU A 100 2.80 7.36 -4.68
C LEU A 100 3.27 7.70 -6.09
N THR A 101 3.88 8.87 -6.28
CA THR A 101 4.41 9.28 -7.58
C THR A 101 5.87 8.86 -7.76
N SER A 102 6.34 8.86 -9.00
CA SER A 102 7.76 8.64 -9.34
C SER A 102 8.69 9.70 -8.77
N ALA A 103 8.17 10.88 -8.42
CA ALA A 103 8.88 11.93 -7.70
C ALA A 103 8.96 11.68 -6.18
N GLY A 104 8.46 10.53 -5.69
CA GLY A 104 8.52 10.17 -4.27
C GLY A 104 7.51 10.91 -3.39
N ARG A 105 6.44 11.46 -3.97
CA ARG A 105 5.38 12.14 -3.19
C ARG A 105 4.21 11.19 -2.96
N LEU A 106 3.91 10.94 -1.69
CA LEU A 106 2.80 10.11 -1.24
C LEU A 106 1.62 11.01 -0.86
N ARG A 107 0.44 10.71 -1.39
CA ARG A 107 -0.81 11.35 -1.00
C ARG A 107 -1.86 10.33 -0.62
N VAL A 108 -2.64 10.64 0.41
CA VAL A 108 -3.86 9.93 0.79
C VAL A 108 -5.03 10.88 0.56
N ILE A 109 -5.95 10.51 -0.31
CA ILE A 109 -7.04 11.35 -0.80
C ILE A 109 -8.37 10.70 -0.43
N ASP A 110 -9.19 11.41 0.34
CA ASP A 110 -10.60 11.08 0.53
C ASP A 110 -11.38 11.58 -0.69
N LEU A 111 -11.81 10.67 -1.56
CA LEU A 111 -12.57 11.01 -2.78
C LEU A 111 -14.01 11.42 -2.50
N LYS A 112 -14.55 11.13 -1.30
CA LYS A 112 -15.89 11.56 -0.91
C LYS A 112 -15.88 13.03 -0.50
N ALA A 113 -14.92 13.40 0.34
CA ALA A 113 -14.73 14.77 0.79
C ALA A 113 -13.91 15.62 -0.20
N MET A 114 -13.29 14.98 -1.20
CA MET A 114 -12.32 15.58 -2.11
C MET A 114 -11.23 16.36 -1.37
N ARG A 115 -10.64 15.72 -0.36
CA ARG A 115 -9.60 16.31 0.50
C ARG A 115 -8.42 15.35 0.67
N THR A 116 -7.22 15.91 0.73
CA THR A 116 -6.01 15.17 1.08
C THR A 116 -5.87 15.07 2.60
N THR A 117 -5.74 13.85 3.12
CA THR A 117 -5.52 13.58 4.56
C THR A 117 -4.05 13.42 4.92
N ALA A 118 -3.20 13.07 3.94
CA ALA A 118 -1.75 13.08 4.07
C ALA A 118 -1.11 13.48 2.74
N ASP A 119 -0.11 14.35 2.77
CA ASP A 119 0.72 14.72 1.62
C ASP A 119 2.17 14.86 2.11
N VAL A 120 3.00 13.88 1.80
CA VAL A 120 4.37 13.76 2.35
C VAL A 120 5.34 13.24 1.30
N GLU A 121 6.61 13.59 1.44
CA GLU A 121 7.69 13.00 0.64
C GLU A 121 8.28 11.78 1.34
N VAL A 122 8.59 10.75 0.56
CA VAL A 122 9.27 9.53 1.07
C VAL A 122 10.80 9.63 0.98
N SER A 123 11.34 10.72 0.43
CA SER A 123 12.78 10.96 0.28
C SER A 123 13.54 10.82 1.60
N SER A 124 12.94 11.28 2.70
CA SER A 124 13.48 11.13 4.07
C SER A 124 13.71 9.68 4.52
N LEU A 125 13.06 8.71 3.89
CA LEU A 125 13.21 7.28 4.16
C LEU A 125 14.31 6.61 3.33
N LEU A 126 14.73 7.23 2.24
CA LEU A 126 15.62 6.66 1.22
C LEU A 126 17.07 7.13 1.37
N GLY A 127 17.51 7.40 2.60
CA GLY A 127 18.86 7.90 2.88
C GLY A 127 19.99 6.88 2.70
N GLU A 128 19.68 5.59 2.61
CA GLU A 128 20.64 4.51 2.38
C GLU A 128 20.76 4.23 0.86
N GLU A 129 21.98 4.17 0.34
CA GLU A 129 22.21 3.88 -1.08
C GLU A 129 21.64 2.52 -1.48
N GLY A 130 20.96 2.47 -2.62
CA GLY A 130 20.35 1.25 -3.16
C GLY A 130 19.06 0.82 -2.45
N VAL A 131 18.58 1.56 -1.44
CA VAL A 131 17.27 1.32 -0.84
C VAL A 131 16.17 1.99 -1.65
N GLY A 132 15.12 1.23 -1.97
CA GLY A 132 13.97 1.69 -2.72
C GLY A 132 12.66 1.29 -2.06
N VAL A 133 11.57 1.93 -2.49
CA VAL A 133 10.22 1.55 -2.07
C VAL A 133 9.80 0.27 -2.79
N ILE A 134 9.45 -0.76 -2.04
CA ILE A 134 8.87 -2.00 -2.56
C ILE A 134 7.35 -1.87 -2.68
N ASP A 135 6.71 -1.33 -1.65
CA ASP A 135 5.26 -1.22 -1.61
C ASP A 135 4.81 0.00 -0.81
N ALA A 136 3.62 0.50 -1.15
CA ALA A 136 2.93 1.57 -0.45
C ALA A 136 1.48 1.16 -0.25
N SER A 137 1.02 1.14 0.99
CA SER A 137 -0.30 0.62 1.34
C SER A 137 -1.01 1.47 2.39
N LEU A 138 -2.29 1.22 2.63
CA LEU A 138 -3.07 1.83 3.70
C LEU A 138 -3.43 0.75 4.72
N SER A 139 -3.24 1.06 6.00
CA SER A 139 -3.85 0.29 7.10
C SER A 139 -5.38 0.33 6.99
N ARG A 140 -6.09 -0.53 7.74
CA ARG A 140 -7.56 -0.46 7.90
C ARG A 140 -8.02 0.90 8.39
N THR A 141 -7.25 1.53 9.26
CA THR A 141 -7.54 2.85 9.84
C THR A 141 -7.17 4.01 8.92
N GLY A 142 -6.61 3.72 7.74
CA GLY A 142 -6.24 4.71 6.73
C GLY A 142 -4.87 5.33 6.93
N VAL A 143 -4.05 4.76 7.82
CA VAL A 143 -2.65 5.17 8.02
C VAL A 143 -1.82 4.67 6.84
N PRO A 144 -1.11 5.56 6.10
CA PRO A 144 -0.26 5.12 5.01
C PRO A 144 1.01 4.47 5.54
N THR A 145 1.39 3.36 4.91
CA THR A 145 2.62 2.61 5.20
C THR A 145 3.49 2.47 3.96
N ILE A 146 4.81 2.47 4.18
CA ILE A 146 5.83 2.28 3.15
C ILE A 146 6.71 1.10 3.54
N THR A 147 6.83 0.13 2.64
CA THR A 147 7.75 -1.00 2.77
C THR A 147 8.97 -0.75 1.90
N LEU A 148 10.17 -0.77 2.51
CA LEU A 148 11.42 -0.57 1.79
C LEU A 148 12.14 -1.89 1.50
N SER A 149 13.06 -1.87 0.52
CA SER A 149 13.93 -3.00 0.20
C SER A 149 14.91 -3.38 1.31
N SER A 150 15.15 -2.49 2.27
CA SER A 150 15.89 -2.77 3.51
C SER A 150 15.11 -3.63 4.52
N ARG A 151 13.89 -4.10 4.17
CA ARG A 151 12.97 -4.86 5.04
C ARG A 151 12.50 -4.10 6.28
N ARG A 152 12.51 -2.77 6.18
CA ARG A 152 11.89 -1.87 7.14
C ARG A 152 10.54 -1.43 6.61
N VAL A 153 9.57 -1.33 7.51
CA VAL A 153 8.25 -0.77 7.22
C VAL A 153 8.05 0.47 8.08
N TYR A 154 7.57 1.53 7.46
CA TYR A 154 7.27 2.80 8.10
C TYR A 154 5.79 3.10 8.00
N ALA A 155 5.20 3.62 9.07
CA ALA A 155 3.85 4.15 9.11
C ALA A 155 3.89 5.66 9.36
N LEU A 156 3.00 6.43 8.73
CA LEU A 156 2.94 7.87 8.96
C LEU A 156 2.13 8.18 10.22
N HIS A 157 2.74 8.87 11.18
CA HIS A 157 2.03 9.35 12.35
C HIS A 157 1.29 10.65 12.03
N ALA A 158 -0.03 10.60 11.83
CA ALA A 158 -0.83 11.73 11.39
C ALA A 158 -0.72 12.98 12.29
N GLY A 159 -0.63 12.79 13.62
CA GLY A 159 -0.57 13.92 14.57
C GLY A 159 0.75 14.67 14.59
N VAL A 160 1.85 14.02 14.15
CA VAL A 160 3.20 14.62 14.18
C VAL A 160 3.73 14.87 12.76
N GLY A 161 3.15 14.22 11.74
CA GLY A 161 3.57 14.35 10.35
C GLY A 161 4.91 13.67 10.04
N CYS A 162 5.34 12.71 10.87
CA CYS A 162 6.60 12.01 10.71
C CYS A 162 6.42 10.51 10.48
N TRP A 163 7.40 9.89 9.82
CA TRP A 163 7.45 8.46 9.62
C TRP A 163 7.94 7.75 10.89
N GLN A 164 7.16 6.77 11.35
CA GLN A 164 7.53 5.89 12.43
C GLN A 164 7.93 4.53 11.86
N ARG A 165 9.07 4.00 12.28
CA ARG A 165 9.49 2.64 11.90
C ARG A 165 8.70 1.63 12.73
N VAL A 166 7.76 0.95 12.09
CA VAL A 166 6.87 -0.04 12.74
C VAL A 166 7.41 -1.46 12.61
N VAL A 167 8.22 -1.73 11.58
CA VAL A 167 8.91 -3.02 11.41
C VAL A 167 10.37 -2.78 11.07
N ASP A 168 11.26 -3.51 11.74
CA ASP A 168 12.67 -3.63 11.39
C ASP A 168 13.10 -5.10 11.42
N ALA A 169 12.92 -5.80 10.29
CA ALA A 169 13.16 -7.23 10.22
C ALA A 169 14.64 -7.62 10.49
N GLN A 170 15.59 -6.71 10.20
CA GLN A 170 17.01 -6.92 10.41
C GLN A 170 17.42 -6.70 11.88
N ALA A 171 16.82 -5.73 12.56
CA ALA A 171 17.16 -5.43 13.96
C ALA A 171 16.75 -6.54 14.95
N PHE A 172 15.79 -7.39 14.57
CA PHE A 172 15.23 -8.46 15.41
C PHE A 172 15.38 -9.84 14.76
N GLU A 173 16.50 -10.10 14.07
CA GLU A 173 16.75 -11.41 13.43
C GLU A 173 16.87 -12.57 14.42
N HIS A 174 17.21 -12.32 15.70
CA HIS A 174 17.40 -13.38 16.69
C HIS A 174 16.26 -13.50 17.70
N SER A 175 15.23 -12.65 17.60
CA SER A 175 14.04 -12.75 18.45
C SER A 175 13.32 -14.09 18.24
N SER A 176 13.03 -14.78 19.35
CA SER A 176 12.26 -16.04 19.35
C SER A 176 10.79 -15.86 18.93
N PHE A 177 10.28 -14.63 18.95
CA PHE A 177 8.90 -14.31 18.57
C PHE A 177 8.70 -14.13 17.06
N ALA A 178 9.79 -13.93 16.31
CA ALA A 178 9.73 -13.69 14.86
C ALA A 178 9.16 -14.88 14.07
N SER A 179 9.19 -16.11 14.62
CA SER A 179 8.59 -17.31 14.01
C SER A 179 7.07 -17.44 14.24
N VAL A 180 6.48 -16.70 15.18
CA VAL A 180 5.08 -16.88 15.60
C VAL A 180 4.12 -16.03 14.75
N LEU A 181 4.62 -14.98 14.09
CA LEU A 181 3.83 -14.04 13.29
C LEU A 181 3.54 -14.54 11.86
N ALA A 182 3.56 -15.85 11.63
CA ALA A 182 3.18 -16.41 10.34
C ALA A 182 1.78 -15.91 9.96
N PRO A 183 1.56 -15.49 8.69
CA PRO A 183 0.27 -14.97 8.28
C PRO A 183 -0.78 -16.05 8.48
N ALA A 184 -1.82 -15.74 9.26
CA ALA A 184 -3.02 -16.58 9.28
C ALA A 184 -3.55 -16.60 7.84
N ALA A 185 -3.74 -17.80 7.27
CA ALA A 185 -4.17 -18.00 5.89
C ALA A 185 -5.59 -17.50 5.60
N ASP A 186 -6.30 -17.02 6.62
CA ASP A 186 -7.67 -16.54 6.53
C ASP A 186 -7.68 -15.03 6.29
N ALA A 187 -8.34 -14.59 5.21
CA ALA A 187 -8.45 -13.17 4.86
C ALA A 187 -9.04 -12.31 6.01
N GLU A 188 -9.90 -12.87 6.85
CA GLU A 188 -10.44 -12.20 8.05
C GLU A 188 -9.42 -12.12 9.20
N GLY A 189 -8.49 -13.08 9.31
CA GLY A 189 -7.42 -13.08 10.31
C GLY A 189 -6.22 -12.23 9.92
N ALA A 190 -5.97 -12.05 8.62
CA ALA A 190 -5.01 -11.08 8.10
C ALA A 190 -5.45 -9.64 8.37
N ASP A 191 -6.77 -9.40 8.40
CA ASP A 191 -7.38 -8.17 8.93
C ASP A 191 -7.43 -8.14 10.47
N ALA A 192 -7.08 -9.23 11.16
CA ALA A 192 -6.68 -9.29 12.57
C ALA A 192 -5.35 -8.57 12.86
N ARG A 193 -4.37 -8.89 12.00
CA ARG A 193 -2.94 -8.82 12.31
C ARG A 193 -2.14 -8.04 11.27
N GLU A 194 -2.28 -6.71 11.25
CA GLU A 194 -1.61 -5.89 10.24
C GLU A 194 -0.11 -5.80 10.47
N VAL A 195 0.33 -5.54 11.70
CA VAL A 195 1.76 -5.45 12.04
C VAL A 195 2.42 -6.80 11.79
N GLY A 196 1.76 -7.89 12.18
CA GLY A 196 2.25 -9.25 11.90
C GLY A 196 2.38 -9.56 10.41
N ALA A 197 1.39 -9.16 9.60
CA ALA A 197 1.43 -9.35 8.14
C ALA A 197 2.54 -8.50 7.49
N LEU A 198 2.75 -7.26 7.94
CA LEU A 198 3.83 -6.39 7.48
C LEU A 198 5.20 -6.98 7.83
N GLU A 199 5.37 -7.53 9.03
CA GLU A 199 6.62 -8.17 9.43
C GLU A 199 6.90 -9.45 8.62
N ALA A 200 5.88 -10.30 8.45
CA ALA A 200 6.00 -11.51 7.64
C ALA A 200 6.37 -11.19 6.18
N GLY A 201 5.72 -10.17 5.60
CA GLY A 201 6.01 -9.66 4.26
C GLY A 201 7.44 -9.12 4.14
N ALA A 202 7.88 -8.30 5.10
CA ALA A 202 9.23 -7.74 5.12
C ALA A 202 10.33 -8.82 5.24
N ARG A 203 10.07 -9.94 5.94
CA ARG A 203 11.03 -11.02 6.14
C ARG A 203 11.20 -11.96 4.93
N GLY A 204 10.28 -11.94 3.96
CA GLY A 204 10.43 -12.66 2.69
C GLY A 204 10.53 -14.19 2.82
N GLY A 205 9.78 -14.78 3.75
CA GLY A 205 9.63 -16.25 3.87
C GLY A 205 10.85 -17.03 4.42
N LYS A 206 11.92 -16.36 4.87
CA LYS A 206 13.09 -17.04 5.46
C LYS A 206 12.79 -17.42 6.91
N SER A 207 12.87 -18.71 7.25
CA SER A 207 12.56 -19.20 8.59
C SER A 207 13.64 -18.75 9.61
N PRO A 208 13.26 -18.04 10.68
CA PRO A 208 14.21 -17.54 11.69
C PRO A 208 14.78 -18.69 12.56
N GLN A 209 14.08 -19.82 12.63
CA GLN A 209 14.47 -21.00 13.41
C GLN A 209 15.79 -21.64 12.92
N LEU A 210 15.98 -21.74 11.60
CA LEU A 210 17.20 -22.30 11.01
C LEU A 210 18.43 -21.42 11.26
N ARG A 211 18.27 -20.09 11.26
CA ARG A 211 19.38 -19.15 11.53
C ARG A 211 19.75 -19.13 13.02
N ARG A 212 18.79 -19.26 13.93
CA ARG A 212 19.03 -19.32 15.38
C ARG A 212 19.89 -20.53 15.76
N ALA A 213 19.65 -21.69 15.14
CA ALA A 213 20.44 -22.90 15.37
C ALA A 213 21.91 -22.76 14.91
N LEU A 214 22.17 -21.90 13.91
CA LEU A 214 23.50 -21.73 13.31
C LEU A 214 24.38 -20.67 14.00
N LEU A 215 23.79 -19.71 14.72
CA LEU A 215 24.49 -18.48 15.15
C LEU A 215 25.01 -18.47 16.59
N GLY A 216 24.89 -19.57 17.35
CA GLY A 216 25.59 -19.76 18.64
C GLY A 216 25.42 -18.65 19.69
N THR A 217 24.34 -17.87 19.61
CA THR A 217 24.14 -16.66 20.42
C THR A 217 23.55 -17.01 21.79
N SER A 218 24.03 -16.36 22.85
CA SER A 218 23.63 -16.66 24.24
C SER A 218 22.13 -16.45 24.48
N ALA A 219 21.50 -17.36 25.21
CA ALA A 219 20.08 -17.32 25.55
C ALA A 219 19.65 -16.00 26.23
N LYS A 220 20.53 -15.38 27.02
CA LYS A 220 20.26 -14.09 27.65
C LYS A 220 20.12 -12.96 26.62
N LYS A 221 20.99 -12.95 25.60
CA LYS A 221 20.94 -11.98 24.51
C LYS A 221 19.68 -12.15 23.66
N HIS A 222 19.24 -13.40 23.45
CA HIS A 222 17.96 -13.67 22.79
C HIS A 222 16.78 -13.15 23.60
N GLN A 223 16.78 -13.35 24.92
CA GLN A 223 15.70 -12.88 25.78
C GLN A 223 15.56 -11.35 25.73
N GLU A 224 16.67 -10.62 25.87
CA GLU A 224 16.68 -9.15 25.81
C GLU A 224 16.26 -8.61 24.42
N GLU A 225 16.66 -9.28 23.34
CA GLU A 225 16.22 -8.92 21.98
C GLU A 225 14.74 -9.21 21.75
N THR A 226 14.24 -10.34 22.26
CA THR A 226 12.81 -10.68 22.22
C THR A 226 11.97 -9.66 22.99
N THR A 227 12.40 -9.22 24.18
CA THR A 227 11.67 -8.19 24.95
C THR A 227 11.56 -6.88 24.17
N ARG A 228 12.66 -6.38 23.62
CA ARG A 228 12.63 -5.15 22.80
C ARG A 228 11.78 -5.31 21.54
N HIS A 229 11.79 -6.50 20.94
CA HIS A 229 10.96 -6.78 19.78
C HIS A 229 9.47 -6.71 20.12
N LEU A 230 9.05 -7.32 21.23
CA LEU A 230 7.66 -7.26 21.70
C LEU A 230 7.22 -5.83 22.03
N GLU A 231 8.05 -5.04 22.70
CA GLU A 231 7.76 -3.63 22.96
C GLU A 231 7.58 -2.82 21.66
N THR A 232 8.42 -3.09 20.65
CA THR A 232 8.33 -2.45 19.33
C THR A 232 7.02 -2.83 18.63
N LEU A 233 6.63 -4.11 18.68
CA LEU A 233 5.37 -4.59 18.10
C LEU A 233 4.16 -3.98 18.79
N MET A 234 4.18 -3.86 20.13
CA MET A 234 3.12 -3.20 20.89
C MET A 234 3.00 -1.71 20.51
N ALA A 235 4.12 -1.00 20.39
CA ALA A 235 4.14 0.40 19.96
C ALA A 235 3.66 0.57 18.50
N ALA A 236 4.03 -0.36 17.61
CA ALA A 236 3.56 -0.38 16.22
C ALA A 236 2.05 -0.62 16.13
N ALA A 237 1.51 -1.58 16.90
CA ALA A 237 0.09 -1.86 16.94
C ALA A 237 -0.74 -0.65 17.42
N LEU A 238 -0.21 0.10 18.41
CA LEU A 238 -0.81 1.36 18.87
C LEU A 238 -0.79 2.44 17.79
N SER A 239 0.33 2.61 17.09
CA SER A 239 0.48 3.61 16.01
C SER A 239 -0.48 3.35 14.84
N MET A 240 -0.72 2.07 14.53
CA MET A 240 -1.63 1.66 13.45
C MET A 240 -3.10 1.57 13.88
N ASP A 241 -3.40 1.84 15.17
CA ASP A 241 -4.73 1.70 15.77
C ASP A 241 -5.33 0.31 15.50
N SER A 242 -4.53 -0.73 15.79
CA SER A 242 -4.87 -2.16 15.65
C SER A 242 -5.17 -2.76 17.03
N PRO A 243 -6.40 -2.61 17.58
CA PRO A 243 -6.72 -3.01 18.94
C PRO A 243 -6.69 -4.53 19.17
N ALA A 244 -6.76 -5.33 18.10
CA ALA A 244 -6.66 -6.79 18.16
C ALA A 244 -5.21 -7.28 18.33
N GLU A 245 -4.21 -6.50 17.91
CA GLU A 245 -2.78 -6.82 18.08
C GLU A 245 -2.17 -6.25 19.36
N TYR A 246 -2.88 -5.33 20.02
CA TYR A 246 -2.46 -4.74 21.29
C TYR A 246 -2.74 -5.64 22.51
N LYS A 247 -3.63 -6.63 22.38
CA LYS A 247 -4.09 -7.49 23.49
C LYS A 247 -3.34 -8.80 23.62
#